data_AF-A0A0D9NRL3-F1
#
_entry.id   AF-A0A0D9NRL3-F1
#
_cell.length_a   1.000
_cell.length_b   1.000
_cell.length_c   1.000
_cell.angle_alpha   90.00
_cell.angle_beta   90.00
_cell.angle_gamma   90.00
#
_symmetry.space_group_name_H-M   'P 1'
#
loop_
_entity.id
_entity.type
_entity.pdbx_description
1 polymer ?
#
loop_
_entity_poly.entity_id
_entity_poly.type
_entity_poly.pdbx_seq_one_letter_code
_entity_poly.pdbx_strand_id
1 'polypeptide(L)' 'MAFKGNAYVVGRSSETSNLYSETESSMDTLEGFAPIDTSGFIAIQGIRLEKYGTRKFKDGEPLARV' A
#
# COMPACT_ATOMS: atom_id res chain seq x y z
N MET A 1 20.36 9.34 -14.34
CA MET A 1 21.20 8.99 -15.50
C MET A 1 20.47 9.39 -16.77
N ALA A 2 21.09 10.14 -17.67
CA ALA A 2 20.50 10.46 -18.97
C ALA A 2 21.12 9.55 -20.04
N PHE A 3 20.32 8.75 -20.74
CA PHE A 3 20.77 7.82 -21.77
C PHE A 3 19.79 7.81 -22.94
N LYS A 4 20.31 7.92 -24.17
CA LYS A 4 19.52 7.91 -25.42
C LYS A 4 18.28 8.82 -25.38
N GLY A 5 18.45 10.06 -24.95
CA GLY A 5 17.37 11.05 -24.89
C GLY A 5 16.39 10.87 -23.72
N ASN A 6 16.60 9.89 -22.84
CA ASN A 6 15.74 9.65 -21.67
C ASN A 6 16.49 9.87 -20.36
N ALA A 7 15.77 10.32 -19.33
CA ALA A 7 16.29 10.45 -17.97
C ALA A 7 15.70 9.36 -17.05
N TYR A 8 16.56 8.76 -16.24
CA TYR A 8 16.21 7.72 -15.27
C TYR A 8 16.60 8.14 -13.86
N VAL A 9 15.68 7.99 -12.93
CA VAL A 9 15.91 8.15 -11.49
C VAL A 9 16.45 6.83 -10.93
N VAL A 10 17.68 6.85 -10.43
CA VAL A 10 18.36 5.65 -9.90
C VAL A 10 18.38 5.62 -8.37
N GLY A 11 18.26 6.78 -7.73
CA GLY A 11 18.23 6.92 -6.29
C GLY A 11 17.73 8.30 -5.89
N ARG A 12 17.48 8.48 -4.58
CA ARG A 12 17.14 9.76 -3.96
C ARG A 12 17.82 9.88 -2.60
N SER A 13 18.08 11.11 -2.19
CA SER A 13 18.43 11.47 -0.81
C SER A 13 17.88 12.87 -0.53
N SER A 14 17.58 13.17 0.73
CA SER A 14 17.09 14.49 1.12
C SER A 14 17.27 14.67 2.62
N GLU A 15 17.90 15.77 3.03
CA GLU A 15 18.12 16.10 4.45
C GLU A 15 16.87 16.68 5.13
N THR A 16 15.94 17.23 4.35
CA THR A 16 14.72 17.88 4.85
C THR A 16 13.46 17.02 4.75
N SER A 17 13.52 15.88 4.06
CA SER A 17 12.35 15.04 3.80
C SER A 17 12.29 13.91 4.80
N ASN A 18 11.44 14.07 5.82
CA ASN A 18 11.27 13.08 6.90
C ASN A 18 10.16 12.05 6.61
N LEU A 19 9.70 11.95 5.36
CA LEU A 19 8.59 11.05 4.98
C LEU A 19 9.03 9.62 4.66
N TYR A 20 10.33 9.40 4.43
CA TYR A 20 10.90 8.06 4.27
C TYR A 20 11.74 7.73 5.51
N SER A 21 11.49 6.58 6.10
CA SER A 21 12.27 6.01 7.19
C SER A 21 12.80 4.64 6.76
N GLU A 22 14.13 4.50 6.71
CA GLU A 22 14.79 3.22 6.43
C GLU A 22 14.43 2.18 7.49
N THR A 23 14.45 2.58 8.77
CA THR A 23 14.13 1.71 9.91
C THR A 23 12.72 1.15 9.85
N GLU A 24 11.70 1.99 9.65
CA GLU A 24 10.30 1.56 9.61
C GLU A 24 9.97 0.71 8.36
N SER A 25 10.74 0.90 7.28
CA SER A 25 10.56 0.18 6.02
C SER A 25 11.39 -1.11 5.94
N SER A 26 12.27 -1.34 6.91
CA SER A 26 13.22 -2.44 6.90
C SER A 26 12.54 -3.78 7.15
N MET A 27 13.03 -4.82 6.48
CA MET A 27 12.70 -6.22 6.81
C MET A 27 13.76 -6.88 7.69
N ASP A 28 14.93 -6.24 7.84
CA ASP A 28 16.03 -6.75 8.65
C ASP A 28 15.84 -6.38 10.14
N THR A 29 15.05 -5.34 10.44
CA THR A 29 14.75 -4.86 11.79
C THR A 29 13.24 -4.65 11.96
N LEU A 30 12.69 -5.00 13.13
CA LEU A 30 11.28 -4.79 13.48
C LEU A 30 11.07 -3.54 14.36
N GLU A 31 11.79 -2.47 14.06
CA GLU A 31 11.73 -1.21 14.82
C GLU A 31 10.80 -0.21 14.12
N GLY A 32 9.95 0.48 14.88
CA GLY A 32 9.05 1.51 14.35
C GLY A 32 7.82 1.00 13.60
N PHE A 33 7.75 -0.31 13.29
CA PHE A 33 6.57 -0.95 12.71
C PHE A 33 6.16 -2.18 13.52
N ALA A 34 4.89 -2.24 13.93
CA ALA A 34 4.31 -3.37 14.65
C ALA A 34 3.38 -4.18 13.73
N PRO A 35 3.78 -5.37 13.25
CA PRO A 35 2.96 -6.17 12.34
C PRO A 35 1.57 -6.51 12.89
N ILE A 36 1.44 -6.64 14.22
CA ILE A 36 0.16 -6.96 14.88
C ILE A 36 -0.92 -5.91 14.60
N ASP A 37 -0.55 -4.65 14.42
CA ASP A 37 -1.48 -3.54 14.17
C ASP A 37 -2.10 -3.62 12.76
N THR A 38 -1.47 -4.35 11.83
CA THR A 38 -1.98 -4.46 10.46
C THR A 38 -3.22 -5.34 10.35
N SER A 39 -3.33 -6.40 11.14
CA SER A 39 -4.47 -7.34 11.08
C SER A 39 -5.80 -6.64 11.32
N GLY A 40 -5.88 -5.85 12.39
CA GLY A 40 -7.09 -5.08 12.72
C GLY A 40 -7.40 -4.00 11.67
N PHE A 41 -6.36 -3.30 11.21
CA PHE A 41 -6.50 -2.29 10.17
C PHE A 41 -7.06 -2.87 8.86
N ILE A 42 -6.50 -3.98 8.38
CA ILE A 42 -6.96 -4.68 7.16
C ILE A 42 -8.40 -5.14 7.32
N ALA A 43 -8.73 -5.77 8.46
CA ALA A 43 -10.08 -6.27 8.72
C ALA A 43 -11.11 -5.12 8.67
N ILE A 44 -10.85 -4.00 9.35
CA ILE A 44 -11.76 -2.84 9.36
C ILE A 44 -11.92 -2.24 7.96
N GLN A 45 -10.81 -2.07 7.23
CA GLN A 45 -10.85 -1.52 5.87
C GLN A 45 -11.58 -2.46 4.88
N GLY A 46 -11.49 -3.77 5.11
CA GLY A 46 -12.14 -4.81 4.31
C GLY A 46 -13.66 -4.87 4.42
N ILE A 47 -14.23 -4.51 5.59
CA ILE A 47 -15.68 -4.61 5.86
C ILE A 47 -16.53 -3.99 4.75
N ARG A 48 -16.14 -2.82 4.23
CA ARG A 48 -16.92 -2.13 3.19
C ARG A 48 -16.94 -2.90 1.87
N LEU A 49 -15.81 -3.51 1.51
CA LEU A 49 -15.65 -4.28 0.28
C LEU A 49 -16.43 -5.59 0.37
N GLU A 50 -16.35 -6.27 1.51
CA GLU A 50 -17.10 -7.50 1.77
C GLU A 50 -18.62 -7.26 1.73
N LYS A 51 -19.10 -6.18 2.37
CA LYS A 51 -20.52 -5.81 2.34
C LYS A 51 -20.99 -5.47 0.93
N TYR A 52 -20.20 -4.72 0.17
CA TYR A 52 -20.50 -4.40 -1.22
C TYR A 52 -20.55 -5.66 -2.08
N GLY A 53 -19.55 -6.54 -1.97
CA GLY A 53 -19.50 -7.80 -2.72
C GLY A 53 -20.67 -8.71 -2.39
N THR A 54 -21.02 -8.84 -1.10
CA THR A 54 -22.18 -9.60 -0.65
C THR A 54 -23.49 -9.05 -1.20
N ARG A 55 -23.65 -7.72 -1.24
CA ARG A 55 -24.82 -7.06 -1.84
C ARG A 55 -24.92 -7.35 -3.34
N LYS A 56 -23.84 -7.13 -4.10
CA LYS A 56 -23.79 -7.39 -5.55
C LYS A 56 -24.09 -8.84 -5.89
N PHE A 57 -23.52 -9.78 -5.14
CA PHE A 57 -23.81 -11.20 -5.30
C PHE A 57 -25.30 -11.53 -5.06
N LYS A 58 -25.91 -10.95 -4.01
CA LYS A 58 -27.35 -11.11 -3.73
C LYS A 58 -28.23 -10.54 -4.83
N ASP A 59 -27.84 -9.41 -5.40
CA ASP A 59 -28.60 -8.71 -6.42
C ASP A 59 -28.34 -9.27 -7.84
N GLY A 60 -27.44 -10.27 -7.98
CA GLY A 60 -27.07 -10.88 -9.26
C GLY A 60 -26.25 -9.94 -10.16
N GLU A 61 -25.67 -8.89 -9.60
CA GLU A 61 -24.94 -7.85 -10.32
C GLU A 61 -23.43 -8.16 -10.39
N PRO A 62 -22.75 -7.87 -11.51
CA PRO A 62 -21.32 -8.09 -11.63
C PRO A 62 -20.53 -7.09 -10.75
N LEU A 63 -19.39 -7.55 -10.21
CA LEU A 63 -18.50 -6.74 -9.36
C LEU A 63 -17.75 -5.65 -10.12
N ALA A 64 -17.54 -5.85 -11.42
CA ALA A 64 -16.91 -4.89 -12.33
C ALA A 64 -17.71 -4.80 -13.62
N ARG A 65 -17.69 -3.64 -14.27
CA ARG A 65 -18.16 -3.51 -15.65
C ARG A 65 -17.15 -4.21 -16.55
N VAL A 66 -17.62 -5.19 -17.32
CA VAL A 66 -16.89 -5.77 -18.45
C VAL A 66 -17.04 -4.85 -19.66
#